data_AF-A0A7Y5KYG6-F1
#
_entry.id   AF-A0A7Y5KYG6-F1
#
_cell.length_a   1.000
_cell.length_b   1.000
_cell.length_c   1.000
_cell.angle_alpha   90.00
_cell.angle_beta   90.00
_cell.angle_gamma   90.00
#
_symmetry.space_group_name_H-M   'P 1'
#
loop_
_entity.id
_entity.type
_entity.pdbx_description
1 polymer ?
#
loop_
_entity_poly.entity_id
_entity_poly.type
_entity_poly.pdbx_seq_one_letter_code
_entity_poly.pdbx_strand_id
1 'polypeptide(L)'
;MKGSLSKGRLFAWLFVVMALLVGCGPPSAEDMEKQWHSSEENAQKYAAKYPGFKTALDDLLKSTKAEFDEAKKGDEKTRGEKMKVPVDKVSSSIKIFETYEAESDKLSKLLKDKDLNELPASKFNAVADPAKEALKKAEAMLKDSKPANMGEAKAKLEEAIKSLQASSKALEALKPAKPSGGNTSSPAANTSSPGSTSSPATTSSP
;
A
#
# COMPACT_ATOMS: atom_id res chain seq x y z
N MET A 1 1.38 -47.74 -29.10
CA MET A 1 0.45 -46.60 -29.19
C MET A 1 1.10 -45.39 -28.53
N LYS A 2 1.49 -44.37 -29.30
CA LYS A 2 2.13 -43.14 -28.82
C LYS A 2 1.09 -42.01 -28.84
N GLY A 3 0.73 -41.49 -27.67
CA GLY A 3 -0.20 -40.36 -27.52
C GLY A 3 0.54 -39.03 -27.61
N SER A 4 0.26 -38.25 -28.65
CA SER A 4 0.75 -36.89 -28.84
C SER A 4 -0.23 -35.92 -28.16
N LEU A 5 0.12 -35.40 -26.98
CA LEU A 5 -0.69 -34.39 -26.29
C LEU A 5 -0.44 -33.00 -26.90
N SER A 6 -1.54 -32.41 -27.39
CA SER A 6 -1.63 -31.14 -28.10
C SER A 6 -1.13 -29.94 -27.28
N LYS A 7 -0.02 -29.34 -27.73
CA LYS A 7 0.53 -28.07 -27.23
C LYS A 7 -0.25 -26.83 -27.69
N GLY A 8 -1.42 -27.00 -28.31
CA GLY A 8 -2.15 -25.92 -29.01
C GLY A 8 -3.12 -25.08 -28.17
N ARG A 9 -3.32 -25.37 -26.88
CA ARG A 9 -4.40 -24.74 -26.08
C ARG A 9 -3.96 -23.74 -25.00
N LEU A 10 -2.67 -23.59 -24.74
CA LEU A 10 -2.17 -22.64 -23.73
C LEU A 10 -1.91 -21.23 -24.27
N PHE A 11 -1.86 -21.04 -25.60
CA PHE A 11 -1.60 -19.74 -26.22
C PHE A 11 -2.85 -18.88 -26.49
N ALA A 12 -4.05 -19.46 -26.44
CA ALA A 12 -5.28 -18.75 -26.80
C ALA A 12 -5.86 -17.88 -25.68
N TRP A 13 -5.44 -18.09 -24.42
CA TRP A 13 -5.99 -17.35 -23.28
C TRP A 13 -5.28 -16.01 -23.00
N LEU A 14 -4.18 -15.71 -23.71
CA LEU A 14 -3.42 -14.47 -23.52
C LEU A 14 -3.93 -13.28 -24.37
N PHE A 15 -4.82 -13.52 -25.34
CA PHE A 15 -5.26 -12.48 -26.29
C PHE A 15 -6.56 -11.75 -25.90
N VAL A 16 -7.38 -12.29 -24.99
CA VAL A 16 -8.72 -11.73 -24.70
C VAL A 16 -8.68 -10.55 -23.72
N VAL A 17 -7.59 -10.34 -22.97
CA VAL A 17 -7.46 -9.23 -22.00
C VAL A 17 -7.00 -7.91 -22.66
N MET A 18 -6.57 -7.93 -23.92
CA MET A 18 -5.98 -6.78 -24.63
C MET A 18 -6.98 -5.74 -25.18
N ALA A 19 -8.30 -5.94 -25.05
CA ALA A 19 -9.29 -5.14 -25.77
C ALA A 19 -9.92 -3.96 -24.99
N LEU A 20 -9.44 -3.60 -23.79
CA LEU A 20 -10.11 -2.59 -22.92
C LEU A 20 -9.25 -1.38 -22.48
N LEU A 21 -8.26 -0.94 -23.28
CA LEU A 21 -7.50 0.29 -22.99
C LEU A 21 -7.51 1.27 -24.18
N VAL A 22 -8.69 1.81 -24.48
CA VAL A 22 -8.86 2.96 -25.39
C VAL A 22 -8.56 4.23 -24.60
N GLY A 23 -7.33 4.76 -24.70
CA GLY A 23 -6.97 6.02 -24.03
C GLY A 23 -5.48 6.37 -23.89
N CYS A 24 -4.59 5.81 -24.72
CA CYS A 24 -3.23 6.30 -25.00
C CYS A 24 -2.76 5.56 -26.25
N GLY A 25 -1.98 6.19 -27.13
CA GLY A 25 -1.38 5.47 -28.26
C GLY A 25 -0.60 4.23 -27.78
N PRO A 26 -0.37 3.24 -28.65
CA PRO A 26 0.42 2.06 -28.29
C PRO A 26 1.75 2.51 -27.65
N PRO A 27 2.18 1.86 -26.56
CA PRO A 27 3.40 2.25 -25.85
C PRO A 27 4.56 2.28 -26.83
N SER A 28 5.35 3.35 -26.82
CA SER A 28 6.51 3.43 -27.70
C SER A 28 7.59 2.46 -27.22
N ALA A 29 8.38 1.90 -28.16
CA ALA A 29 9.46 1.00 -27.80
C ALA A 29 10.51 1.70 -26.90
N GLU A 30 10.80 2.97 -27.17
CA GLU A 30 11.72 3.78 -26.36
C GLU A 30 11.23 3.96 -24.92
N ASP A 31 9.93 4.18 -24.70
CA ASP A 31 9.37 4.28 -23.36
C ASP A 31 9.47 2.97 -22.61
N MET A 32 9.26 1.83 -23.29
CA MET A 32 9.39 0.52 -22.68
C MET A 32 10.85 0.20 -22.31
N GLU A 33 11.84 0.68 -23.07
CA GLU A 33 13.26 0.57 -22.69
C GLU A 33 13.58 1.38 -21.44
N LYS A 34 13.09 2.62 -21.35
CA LYS A 34 13.25 3.43 -20.13
C LYS A 34 12.59 2.77 -18.92
N GLN A 35 11.39 2.23 -19.09
CA GLN A 35 10.69 1.52 -18.01
C GLN A 35 11.39 0.22 -17.62
N TRP A 36 11.95 -0.51 -18.58
CA TRP A 36 12.76 -1.69 -18.30
C TRP A 36 13.97 -1.35 -17.43
N HIS A 37 14.75 -0.34 -17.81
CA HIS A 37 15.92 0.08 -17.02
C HIS A 37 15.55 0.58 -15.64
N SER A 38 14.47 1.37 -15.51
CA SER A 38 13.92 1.77 -14.21
C SER A 38 13.53 0.56 -13.36
N SER A 39 12.92 -0.46 -13.98
CA SER A 39 12.57 -1.72 -13.31
C SER A 39 13.81 -2.51 -12.86
N GLU A 40 14.86 -2.58 -13.69
CA GLU A 40 16.15 -3.18 -13.34
C GLU A 40 16.81 -2.46 -12.16
N GLU A 41 16.84 -1.13 -12.18
CA GLU A 41 17.43 -0.31 -11.11
C GLU A 41 16.67 -0.50 -9.78
N ASN A 42 15.33 -0.46 -9.82
CA ASN A 42 14.52 -0.70 -8.63
C ASN A 42 14.69 -2.13 -8.09
N ALA A 43 14.73 -3.14 -8.97
CA ALA A 43 15.00 -4.51 -8.56
C ALA A 43 16.38 -4.64 -7.90
N GLN A 44 17.42 -3.99 -8.44
CA GLN A 44 18.75 -3.97 -7.83
C GLN A 44 18.77 -3.24 -6.48
N LYS A 45 18.07 -2.11 -6.37
CA LYS A 45 17.89 -1.38 -5.10
C LYS A 45 17.28 -2.29 -4.03
N TYR A 46 16.24 -3.05 -4.37
CA TYR A 46 15.61 -3.97 -3.42
C TYR A 46 16.47 -5.19 -3.13
N ALA A 47 17.20 -5.72 -4.10
CA ALA A 47 18.17 -6.80 -3.87
C ALA A 47 19.30 -6.36 -2.92
N ALA A 48 19.75 -5.10 -3.00
CA ALA A 48 20.75 -4.54 -2.09
C ALA A 48 20.19 -4.32 -0.68
N LYS A 49 18.95 -3.80 -0.58
CA LYS A 49 18.31 -3.53 0.71
C LYS A 49 17.86 -4.80 1.43
N TYR A 50 17.44 -5.82 0.68
CA TYR A 50 16.97 -7.10 1.19
C TYR A 50 17.78 -8.26 0.56
N PRO A 51 19.02 -8.50 1.02
CA PRO A 51 19.92 -9.49 0.41
C PRO A 51 19.34 -10.91 0.30
N GLY A 52 18.45 -11.28 1.23
CA GLY A 52 17.75 -12.57 1.18
C GLY A 52 16.89 -12.76 -0.08
N PHE A 53 16.40 -11.67 -0.68
CA PHE A 53 15.58 -11.67 -1.89
C PHE A 53 16.39 -11.54 -3.18
N LYS A 54 17.71 -11.34 -3.08
CA LYS A 54 18.57 -11.09 -4.25
C LYS A 54 18.46 -12.18 -5.30
N THR A 55 18.53 -13.46 -4.90
CA THR A 55 18.43 -14.59 -5.84
C THR A 55 17.09 -14.59 -6.58
N ALA A 56 15.98 -14.42 -5.87
CA ALA A 56 14.65 -14.38 -6.48
C ALA A 56 14.49 -13.21 -7.46
N LEU A 57 15.03 -12.03 -7.12
CA LEU A 57 15.02 -10.84 -8.00
C LEU A 57 15.92 -11.03 -9.22
N ASP A 58 17.13 -11.58 -9.04
CA ASP A 58 18.05 -11.87 -10.13
C ASP A 58 17.46 -12.88 -11.12
N ASP A 59 16.80 -13.94 -10.63
CA ASP A 59 16.15 -14.95 -11.46
C ASP A 59 14.94 -14.38 -12.22
N LEU A 60 14.15 -13.50 -11.57
CA LEU A 60 13.09 -12.76 -12.24
C LEU A 60 13.64 -11.88 -13.35
N LEU A 61 14.65 -11.06 -13.07
CA LEU A 61 15.27 -10.19 -14.07
C LEU A 61 15.86 -11.01 -15.21
N LYS A 62 16.60 -12.09 -14.92
CA LYS A 62 17.23 -12.93 -15.93
C LYS A 62 16.21 -13.61 -16.85
N SER A 63 15.16 -14.20 -16.28
CA SER A 63 14.09 -14.84 -17.07
C SER A 63 13.33 -13.82 -17.92
N THR A 64 13.06 -12.64 -17.36
CA THR A 64 12.25 -11.62 -18.03
C THR A 64 13.05 -10.78 -19.03
N LYS A 65 14.37 -10.63 -18.83
CA LYS A 65 15.27 -9.97 -19.78
C LYS A 65 15.34 -10.71 -21.11
N ALA A 66 15.35 -12.04 -21.07
CA ALA A 66 15.30 -12.84 -22.30
C ALA A 66 14.01 -12.59 -23.09
N GLU A 67 12.86 -12.53 -22.41
CA GLU A 67 11.56 -12.19 -23.02
C GLU A 67 11.57 -10.76 -23.59
N PHE A 68 12.19 -9.81 -22.87
CA PHE A 68 12.33 -8.42 -23.31
C PHE A 68 13.22 -8.28 -24.56
N ASP A 69 14.38 -8.93 -24.57
CA ASP A 69 15.33 -8.92 -25.70
C ASP A 69 14.75 -9.63 -26.94
N GLU A 70 13.93 -10.66 -26.75
CA GLU A 70 13.15 -11.27 -27.84
C GLU A 70 12.08 -10.31 -28.37
N ALA A 71 11.35 -9.63 -27.48
CA ALA A 71 10.36 -8.63 -27.87
C ALA A 71 10.96 -7.45 -28.65
N LYS A 72 12.20 -7.04 -28.33
CA LYS A 72 12.94 -6.00 -29.09
C LYS A 72 13.15 -6.35 -30.56
N LYS A 73 13.22 -7.64 -30.90
CA LYS A 73 13.41 -8.11 -32.29
C LYS A 73 12.10 -8.14 -33.09
N GLY A 74 10.97 -7.85 -32.46
CA GLY A 74 9.65 -7.84 -33.11
C GLY A 74 9.42 -6.65 -34.04
N ASP A 75 8.36 -6.75 -34.83
CA ASP A 75 7.87 -5.71 -35.74
C ASP A 75 7.61 -4.39 -35.02
N GLU A 76 8.01 -3.27 -35.64
CA GLU A 76 7.91 -1.92 -35.08
C GLU A 76 6.51 -1.59 -34.53
N LYS A 77 5.46 -2.02 -35.22
CA LYS A 77 4.06 -1.80 -34.84
C LYS A 77 3.62 -2.55 -33.56
N THR A 78 4.27 -3.68 -33.23
CA THR A 78 3.92 -4.52 -32.07
C THR A 78 5.01 -4.58 -31.00
N ARG A 79 6.18 -4.00 -31.28
CA ARG A 79 7.36 -4.05 -30.42
C ARG A 79 7.07 -3.51 -29.04
N GLY A 80 6.49 -2.32 -28.94
CA GLY A 80 6.15 -1.70 -27.65
C GLY A 80 5.18 -2.55 -26.82
N GLU A 81 4.14 -3.12 -27.44
CA GLU A 81 3.20 -4.00 -26.75
C GLU A 81 3.85 -5.31 -26.27
N LYS A 82 4.73 -5.90 -27.08
CA LYS A 82 5.48 -7.10 -26.70
C LYS A 82 6.48 -6.82 -25.59
N MET A 83 7.11 -5.64 -25.59
CA MET A 83 8.06 -5.22 -24.54
C MET A 83 7.35 -4.86 -23.23
N LYS A 84 6.10 -4.37 -23.30
CA LYS A 84 5.29 -4.06 -22.12
C LYS A 84 5.07 -5.28 -21.23
N VAL A 85 4.86 -6.46 -21.80
CA VAL A 85 4.62 -7.70 -21.03
C VAL A 85 5.76 -8.02 -20.05
N PRO A 86 7.03 -8.14 -20.48
CA PRO A 86 8.16 -8.33 -19.58
C PRO A 86 8.39 -7.15 -18.63
N VAL A 87 8.21 -5.90 -19.08
CA VAL A 87 8.30 -4.71 -18.21
C VAL A 87 7.28 -4.79 -17.06
N ASP A 88 6.02 -5.05 -17.37
CA ASP A 88 4.94 -5.17 -16.38
C ASP A 88 5.19 -6.33 -15.43
N LYS A 89 5.73 -7.45 -15.93
CA LYS A 89 6.07 -8.62 -15.11
C LYS A 89 7.11 -8.26 -14.05
N VAL A 90 8.18 -7.53 -14.41
CA VAL A 90 9.17 -7.05 -13.43
C VAL A 90 8.54 -6.00 -12.51
N SER A 91 7.96 -4.94 -13.07
CA SER A 91 7.36 -3.82 -12.33
C SER A 91 6.31 -4.27 -11.30
N SER A 92 5.39 -5.16 -11.68
CA SER A 92 4.37 -5.68 -10.78
C SER A 92 4.95 -6.56 -9.68
N SER A 93 6.00 -7.33 -9.99
CA SER A 93 6.69 -8.19 -9.02
C SER A 93 7.51 -7.40 -8.00
N ILE A 94 8.03 -6.21 -8.36
CA ILE A 94 8.77 -5.35 -7.44
C ILE A 94 7.86 -4.41 -6.63
N LYS A 95 6.66 -4.08 -7.13
CA LYS A 95 5.70 -3.17 -6.46
C LYS A 95 5.30 -3.60 -5.05
N ILE A 96 5.37 -4.90 -4.74
CA ILE A 96 5.07 -5.39 -3.39
C ILE A 96 6.12 -4.90 -2.37
N PHE A 97 7.38 -4.67 -2.78
CA PHE A 97 8.40 -4.08 -1.90
C PHE A 97 8.08 -2.61 -1.60
N GLU A 98 7.64 -1.83 -2.59
CA GLU A 98 7.18 -0.46 -2.38
C GLU A 98 6.01 -0.41 -1.40
N THR A 99 5.06 -1.33 -1.54
CA THR A 99 3.90 -1.44 -0.65
C THR A 99 4.34 -1.77 0.78
N TYR A 100 5.27 -2.70 0.93
CA TYR A 100 5.87 -3.02 2.23
C TYR A 100 6.55 -1.80 2.87
N GLU A 101 7.38 -1.08 2.12
CA GLU A 101 8.07 0.11 2.63
C GLU A 101 7.08 1.21 3.02
N ALA A 102 6.06 1.46 2.20
CA ALA A 102 5.02 2.43 2.50
C ALA A 102 4.25 2.08 3.79
N GLU A 103 3.89 0.82 4.01
CA GLU A 103 3.19 0.37 5.22
C GLU A 103 4.10 0.39 6.45
N SER A 104 5.37 0.01 6.30
CA SER A 104 6.37 0.10 7.37
C SER A 104 6.61 1.55 7.79
N ASP A 105 6.71 2.45 6.81
CA ASP A 105 6.86 3.89 7.06
C ASP A 105 5.58 4.49 7.66
N LYS A 106 4.41 4.07 7.20
CA LYS A 106 3.12 4.47 7.78
C LYS A 106 3.05 4.07 9.25
N LEU A 107 3.35 2.82 9.58
CA LEU A 107 3.34 2.33 10.95
C LEU A 107 4.37 3.09 11.82
N SER A 108 5.58 3.29 11.29
CA SER A 108 6.63 4.05 11.96
C SER A 108 6.23 5.51 12.25
N LYS A 109 5.52 6.14 11.32
CA LYS A 109 4.98 7.50 11.50
C LYS A 109 3.89 7.52 12.57
N LEU A 110 2.97 6.56 12.56
CA LEU A 110 1.92 6.44 13.58
C LEU A 110 2.49 6.23 14.99
N LEU A 111 3.53 5.41 15.13
CA LEU A 111 4.22 5.21 16.41
C LEU A 111 4.91 6.48 16.95
N LYS A 112 5.24 7.43 16.06
CA LYS A 112 5.87 8.72 16.40
C LYS A 112 4.87 9.89 16.36
N ASP A 113 3.59 9.61 16.13
CA ASP A 113 2.55 10.61 15.97
C ASP A 113 2.29 11.28 17.32
N LYS A 114 2.32 12.62 17.36
CA LYS A 114 2.19 13.37 18.61
C LYS A 114 0.81 13.19 19.23
N ASP A 115 -0.24 13.20 18.42
CA ASP A 115 -1.63 13.07 18.89
C ASP A 115 -1.86 11.70 19.56
N LEU A 116 -1.19 10.66 19.06
CA LEU A 116 -1.21 9.33 19.68
C LEU A 116 -0.35 9.24 20.95
N ASN A 117 0.79 9.95 20.99
CA ASN A 117 1.67 9.97 22.16
C ASN A 117 1.12 10.81 23.33
N GLU A 118 0.16 11.71 23.07
CA GLU A 118 -0.57 12.45 24.11
C GLU A 118 -1.67 11.62 24.78
N LEU A 119 -2.03 10.46 24.22
CA LEU A 119 -2.96 9.53 24.87
C LEU A 119 -2.35 8.95 26.15
N PRO A 120 -3.19 8.53 27.13
CA PRO A 120 -2.69 7.82 28.30
C PRO A 120 -1.84 6.61 27.90
N ALA A 121 -0.66 6.49 28.50
CA ALA A 121 0.30 5.42 28.17
C ALA A 121 -0.33 4.02 28.22
N SER A 122 -1.29 3.79 29.13
CA SER A 122 -2.04 2.52 29.22
C SER A 122 -2.85 2.20 27.96
N LYS A 123 -3.38 3.19 27.25
CA LYS A 123 -4.12 3.01 25.99
C LYS A 123 -3.19 2.97 24.79
N PHE A 124 -2.19 3.85 24.76
CA PHE A 124 -1.24 3.89 23.65
C PHE A 124 -0.35 2.64 23.60
N ASN A 125 0.31 2.27 24.72
CA ASN A 125 1.24 1.14 24.75
C ASN A 125 0.56 -0.21 24.46
N ALA A 126 -0.71 -0.37 24.86
CA ALA A 126 -1.50 -1.57 24.55
C ALA A 126 -1.60 -1.87 23.05
N VAL A 127 -1.43 -0.86 22.19
CA VAL A 127 -1.47 -1.01 20.73
C VAL A 127 -0.10 -0.73 20.10
N ALA A 128 0.68 0.18 20.67
CA ALA A 128 2.00 0.54 20.18
C ALA A 128 3.03 -0.59 20.35
N ASP A 129 2.96 -1.38 21.42
CA ASP A 129 3.93 -2.47 21.63
C ASP A 129 3.71 -3.63 20.65
N PRO A 130 2.47 -4.15 20.44
CA PRO A 130 2.20 -5.09 19.35
C PRO A 130 2.60 -4.55 17.97
N ALA A 131 2.41 -3.25 17.72
CA ALA A 131 2.84 -2.61 16.48
C ALA A 131 4.36 -2.60 16.29
N LYS A 132 5.14 -2.30 17.33
CA LYS A 132 6.61 -2.39 17.30
C LYS A 132 7.07 -3.82 17.07
N GLU A 133 6.41 -4.80 17.69
CA GLU A 133 6.69 -6.22 17.46
C GLU A 133 6.38 -6.65 16.03
N ALA A 134 5.24 -6.22 15.48
CA ALA A 134 4.88 -6.46 14.09
C ALA A 134 5.94 -5.89 13.13
N LEU A 135 6.43 -4.67 13.38
CA LEU A 135 7.50 -4.05 12.59
C LEU A 135 8.79 -4.85 12.67
N LYS A 136 9.24 -5.20 13.88
CA LYS A 136 10.44 -6.03 14.08
C LYS A 136 10.31 -7.40 13.41
N LYS A 137 9.15 -8.06 13.54
CA LYS A 137 8.88 -9.36 12.93
C LYS A 137 8.87 -9.27 11.42
N ALA A 138 8.28 -8.23 10.86
CA ALA A 138 8.28 -7.98 9.42
C ALA A 138 9.71 -7.74 8.91
N GLU A 139 10.50 -6.92 9.59
CA GLU A 139 11.91 -6.66 9.23
C GLU A 139 12.76 -7.94 9.33
N ALA A 140 12.61 -8.72 10.40
CA ALA A 140 13.28 -10.01 10.55
C ALA A 140 12.87 -10.99 9.44
N MET A 141 11.57 -11.05 9.12
CA MET A 141 11.08 -11.86 8.01
C MET A 141 11.76 -11.47 6.70
N LEU A 142 11.96 -10.18 6.41
CA LEU A 142 12.64 -9.79 5.18
C LEU A 142 14.16 -10.06 5.21
N LYS A 143 14.81 -9.96 6.37
CA LYS A 143 16.26 -10.19 6.50
C LYS A 143 16.63 -11.67 6.48
N ASP A 144 15.86 -12.50 7.17
CA ASP A 144 16.16 -13.93 7.36
C ASP A 144 15.60 -14.79 6.23
N SER A 145 14.66 -14.26 5.45
CA SER A 145 14.06 -14.99 4.34
C SER A 145 14.97 -15.11 3.15
N LYS A 146 15.12 -16.34 2.67
CA LYS A 146 15.75 -16.65 1.39
C LYS A 146 14.73 -17.34 0.48
N PRO A 147 13.76 -16.60 -0.07
CA PRO A 147 12.78 -17.18 -0.98
C PRO A 147 13.48 -17.76 -2.21
N ALA A 148 13.05 -18.94 -2.65
CA ALA A 148 13.63 -19.60 -3.83
C ALA A 148 13.20 -18.93 -5.14
N ASN A 149 12.08 -18.20 -5.13
CA ASN A 149 11.51 -17.54 -6.29
C ASN A 149 10.63 -16.34 -5.88
N MET A 150 10.21 -15.54 -6.86
CA MET A 150 9.39 -14.36 -6.60
C MET A 150 7.98 -14.66 -6.07
N GLY A 151 7.44 -15.87 -6.28
CA GLY A 151 6.17 -16.29 -5.70
C GLY A 151 6.26 -16.42 -4.18
N GLU A 152 7.30 -17.10 -3.69
CA GLU A 152 7.60 -17.19 -2.25
C GLU A 152 7.96 -15.83 -1.64
N ALA A 153 8.76 -15.04 -2.35
CA ALA A 153 9.10 -13.68 -1.94
C ALA A 153 7.84 -12.84 -1.71
N LYS A 154 6.93 -12.86 -2.68
CA LYS A 154 5.67 -12.13 -2.63
C LYS A 154 4.79 -12.59 -1.48
N ALA A 155 4.65 -13.90 -1.26
CA ALA A 155 3.85 -14.43 -0.14
C ALA A 155 4.34 -13.91 1.22
N LYS A 156 5.66 -13.89 1.43
CA LYS A 156 6.26 -13.37 2.66
C LYS A 156 6.06 -11.85 2.83
N LEU A 157 6.25 -11.09 1.74
CA LEU A 157 5.98 -9.65 1.75
C LEU A 157 4.51 -9.35 2.02
N GLU A 158 3.57 -10.12 1.44
CA GLU A 158 2.14 -9.99 1.70
C GLU A 158 1.75 -10.31 3.15
N GLU A 159 2.36 -11.33 3.76
CA GLU A 159 2.18 -11.63 5.18
C GLU A 159 2.67 -10.47 6.06
N ALA A 160 3.88 -9.97 5.78
CA ALA A 160 4.45 -8.82 6.47
C ALA A 160 3.56 -7.58 6.33
N ILE A 161 3.11 -7.25 5.10
CA ILE A 161 2.21 -6.13 4.81
C ILE A 161 0.90 -6.26 5.59
N LYS A 162 0.27 -7.42 5.61
CA LYS A 162 -0.99 -7.64 6.36
C LYS A 162 -0.78 -7.41 7.86
N SER A 163 0.33 -7.88 8.42
CA SER A 163 0.68 -7.66 9.83
C SER A 163 0.89 -6.18 10.15
N LEU A 164 1.58 -5.45 9.27
CA LEU A 164 1.80 -4.01 9.40
C LEU A 164 0.48 -3.23 9.28
N GLN A 165 -0.37 -3.57 8.30
CA GLN A 165 -1.67 -2.94 8.09
C GLN A 165 -2.62 -3.13 9.27
N ALA A 166 -2.68 -4.34 9.83
CA ALA A 166 -3.49 -4.61 11.03
C ALA A 166 -3.05 -3.73 12.21
N SER A 167 -1.72 -3.60 12.41
CA SER A 167 -1.13 -2.78 13.46
C SER A 167 -1.37 -1.27 13.22
N SER A 168 -1.19 -0.82 11.98
CA SER A 168 -1.47 0.57 11.57
C SER A 168 -2.93 0.93 11.81
N LYS A 169 -3.86 0.06 11.43
CA LYS A 169 -5.30 0.26 11.64
C LYS A 169 -5.66 0.36 13.12
N ALA A 170 -5.04 -0.46 13.97
CA ALA A 170 -5.27 -0.41 15.41
C ALA A 170 -4.76 0.92 16.02
N LEU A 171 -3.60 1.42 15.58
CA LEU A 171 -3.08 2.74 15.98
C LEU A 171 -3.94 3.89 15.44
N GLU A 172 -4.40 3.81 14.19
CA GLU A 172 -5.29 4.81 13.61
C GLU A 172 -6.64 4.88 14.34
N ALA A 173 -7.16 3.75 14.83
CA ALA A 173 -8.39 3.71 15.61
C ALA A 173 -8.27 4.40 16.99
N LEU A 174 -7.05 4.60 17.50
CA LEU A 174 -6.81 5.37 18.71
C LEU A 174 -6.77 6.88 18.46
N LYS A 175 -6.61 7.33 17.20
CA LYS A 175 -6.60 8.76 16.91
C LYS A 175 -7.95 9.35 17.32
N PRO A 176 -7.96 10.42 18.14
CA PRO A 176 -9.21 11.10 18.44
C PRO A 176 -9.84 11.52 17.11
N ALA A 177 -11.15 11.29 16.95
CA ALA A 177 -11.87 11.80 15.81
C ALA A 177 -11.59 13.31 15.76
N LYS A 178 -10.86 13.75 14.73
CA LYS A 178 -10.64 15.17 14.49
C LYS A 178 -12.03 15.80 14.53
N PRO A 179 -12.31 16.81 15.37
CA PRO A 179 -13.60 17.48 15.31
C PRO A 179 -13.72 18.05 13.90
N SER A 180 -14.46 17.35 13.06
CA SER A 180 -14.91 17.86 11.78
C SER A 180 -15.69 19.11 12.14
N GLY A 181 -15.19 20.27 11.71
CA GLY A 181 -15.76 21.58 12.02
C GLY A 181 -17.25 21.60 11.74
N GLY A 182 -18.04 21.30 12.77
CA GLY A 182 -19.48 21.35 12.79
C GLY A 182 -19.82 22.23 13.97
N ASN A 183 -20.16 23.49 13.66
CA ASN A 183 -20.58 24.52 14.59
C ASN A 183 -21.36 23.93 15.78
N THR A 184 -20.74 23.93 16.96
CA THR A 184 -21.50 24.03 18.20
C THR A 184 -22.07 25.45 18.23
N SER A 185 -23.24 25.62 17.62
CA SER A 185 -24.14 26.70 18.00
C SER A 185 -24.38 26.55 19.50
N SER A 186 -23.89 27.54 20.26
CA SER A 186 -24.16 27.70 21.67
C SER A 186 -25.65 27.45 21.96
N PRO A 187 -26.03 26.69 23.00
CA PRO A 187 -27.36 26.86 23.56
C PRO A 187 -27.40 28.28 24.14
N ALA A 188 -28.00 29.20 23.40
CA ALA A 188 -28.39 30.50 23.91
C ALA A 188 -29.36 30.22 25.06
N ALA A 189 -28.90 30.44 26.29
CA ALA A 189 -29.77 30.53 27.44
C ALA A 189 -30.75 31.68 27.19
N ASN A 190 -32.00 31.33 26.90
CA ASN A 190 -33.11 32.28 26.90
C ASN A 190 -33.31 32.76 28.34
N THR A 191 -32.60 33.82 28.71
CA THR A 191 -32.92 34.66 29.87
C THR A 191 -34.14 35.50 29.50
N SER A 192 -35.32 34.97 29.77
CA SER A 192 -36.55 35.77 29.77
C SER A 192 -36.57 36.62 31.04
N SER A 193 -36.36 37.92 30.85
CA SER A 193 -36.53 38.98 31.86
C SER A 193 -37.92 38.94 32.51
N PRO A 194 -38.03 39.05 33.85
CA PRO A 194 -39.24 39.52 34.50
C PRO A 194 -39.26 41.06 34.45
N GLY A 195 -40.26 41.61 33.77
CA GLY A 195 -40.57 43.03 33.79
C GLY A 195 -41.12 43.48 35.15
N SER A 196 -40.62 44.61 35.62
CA SER A 196 -41.07 45.34 36.81
C SER A 196 -42.48 45.89 36.64
N THR A 197 -43.35 45.73 37.65
CA THR A 197 -44.44 46.70 37.91
C THR A 197 -44.96 46.63 39.34
N SER A 198 -44.55 47.64 40.13
CA SER A 198 -45.36 48.51 41.00
C SER A 198 -46.36 47.94 42.04
N SER A 199 -46.06 48.32 43.30
CA SER A 199 -46.90 49.12 44.22
C SER A 199 -47.52 48.45 45.47
N PRO A 200 -47.69 49.25 46.56
CA PRO A 200 -47.81 48.78 47.94
C PRO A 200 -49.26 48.82 48.47
N ALA A 201 -49.56 48.05 49.52
CA ALA A 201 -50.71 48.33 50.38
C ALA A 201 -50.52 47.73 51.79
N THR A 202 -50.54 48.64 52.75
CA THR A 202 -50.88 48.51 54.17
C THR A 202 -52.04 47.55 54.47
N THR A 203 -52.02 46.85 55.61
CA THR A 203 -53.00 47.04 56.71
C THR A 203 -52.75 46.12 57.92
N SER A 204 -52.77 46.79 59.07
CA SER A 204 -53.06 46.46 60.48
C SER A 204 -53.60 45.07 60.88
N SER A 205 -53.05 44.57 62.01
CA SER A 205 -53.63 44.06 63.28
C SER A 205 -54.98 43.27 63.27
N PRO A 206 -55.21 42.34 64.22
CA PRO A 206 -55.27 42.60 65.67
C PRO A 206 -54.10 42.06 66.50
#